data_AF-A0A1H5WGP9-F1
#
_entry.id   AF-A0A1H5WGP9-F1
#
_cell.length_a   1.000
_cell.length_b   1.000
_cell.length_c   1.000
_cell.angle_alpha   90.00
_cell.angle_beta   90.00
_cell.angle_gamma   90.00
#
_symmetry.space_group_name_H-M   'P 1'
#
loop_
_entity.id
_entity.type
_entity.pdbx_description
1 polymer ?
#
loop_
_entity_poly.entity_id
_entity_poly.type
_entity_poly.pdbx_seq_one_letter_code
_entity_poly.pdbx_strand_id
1 'polypeptide(L)'
;MRIIKQLVLGMLLCFIFSSQVQAMEEISSRVYVKRAGTKIVSGIANVATGWMELPKNINLWSQRDSNAVIGAAEGLLWGIFHTAGRTGSGALDLATFWLPTYPTPDPLFVWEDFSKDSDYIGWRMAR
;
A
#
# COMPACT_ATOMS: atom_id res chain seq x y z
N MET A 1 44.47 -11.78 36.59
CA MET A 1 43.32 -10.83 36.54
C MET A 1 43.17 -10.09 35.21
N ARG A 2 44.25 -9.65 34.51
CA ARG A 2 44.15 -8.89 33.24
C ARG A 2 43.43 -9.66 32.11
N ILE A 3 43.79 -10.94 31.92
CA ILE A 3 43.21 -11.81 30.88
C ILE A 3 41.71 -12.06 31.14
N ILE A 4 41.33 -12.35 32.39
CA ILE A 4 39.93 -12.55 32.78
C ILE A 4 39.09 -11.30 32.50
N LYS A 5 39.62 -10.09 32.81
CA LYS A 5 38.93 -8.82 32.50
C LYS A 5 38.75 -8.61 30.99
N GLN A 6 39.74 -8.97 30.18
CA GLN A 6 39.64 -8.89 28.72
C GLN A 6 38.62 -9.87 28.13
N LEU A 7 38.54 -11.08 28.67
CA LEU A 7 37.53 -12.07 28.27
C LEU A 7 36.12 -11.64 28.65
N VAL A 8 35.93 -11.11 29.86
CA VAL A 8 34.63 -10.57 30.31
C VAL A 8 34.21 -9.38 29.45
N LEU A 9 35.13 -8.47 29.12
CA LEU A 9 34.86 -7.34 28.23
C LEU A 9 34.48 -7.81 26.83
N GLY A 10 35.19 -8.79 26.27
CA GLY A 10 34.86 -9.39 24.97
C GLY A 10 33.46 -10.02 24.97
N MET A 11 33.12 -10.75 26.03
CA MET A 11 31.80 -11.37 26.17
C MET A 11 30.67 -10.34 26.27
N LEU A 12 30.87 -9.26 27.04
CA LEU A 12 29.91 -8.15 27.14
C LEU A 12 29.70 -7.45 25.79
N LEU A 13 30.77 -7.26 25.01
CA LEU A 13 30.66 -6.70 23.66
C LEU A 13 29.83 -7.60 22.75
N CYS A 14 30.06 -8.93 22.75
CA CYS A 14 29.26 -9.88 21.98
C CYS A 14 27.77 -9.86 22.33
N PHE A 15 27.41 -9.68 23.61
CA PHE A 15 26.00 -9.54 24.03
C PHE A 15 25.35 -8.25 23.48
N ILE A 16 26.08 -7.13 23.46
CA ILE A 16 25.57 -5.87 22.90
C ILE A 16 25.30 -6.03 21.39
N PHE A 17 26.24 -6.62 20.63
CA PHE A 17 26.04 -6.86 19.20
C PHE A 17 24.88 -7.83 18.90
N SER A 18 24.66 -8.83 19.75
CA SER A 18 23.55 -9.78 19.58
C SER A 18 22.18 -9.12 19.74
N SER A 19 22.05 -8.16 20.68
CA SER A 19 20.80 -7.41 20.88
C SER A 19 20.41 -6.54 19.67
N GLN A 20 21.41 -5.99 18.96
CA GLN A 20 21.19 -5.19 17.75
C GLN A 20 20.66 -6.04 16.59
N VAL A 21 21.13 -7.28 16.45
CA VAL A 21 20.66 -8.23 15.43
C VAL A 21 19.20 -8.60 15.66
N GLN A 22 18.82 -8.90 16.93
CA GLN A 22 17.43 -9.22 17.28
C GLN A 22 16.49 -8.04 17.03
N ALA A 23 16.89 -6.82 17.38
CA ALA A 23 16.10 -5.61 17.13
C ALA A 23 15.89 -5.36 15.62
N MET A 24 16.92 -5.59 14.79
CA MET A 24 16.83 -5.47 13.33
C MET A 24 15.87 -6.50 12.72
N GLU A 25 15.95 -7.75 13.16
CA GLU A 25 15.05 -8.83 12.71
C GLU A 25 13.59 -8.52 13.06
N GLU A 26 13.34 -8.02 14.28
CA GLU A 26 12.00 -7.62 14.71
C GLU A 26 11.45 -6.45 13.89
N ILE A 27 12.28 -5.45 13.56
CA ILE A 27 11.90 -4.34 12.67
C ILE A 27 11.56 -4.87 11.27
N SER A 28 12.40 -5.74 10.70
CA SER A 28 12.17 -6.35 9.39
C SER A 28 10.87 -7.16 9.34
N SER A 29 10.64 -7.99 10.36
CA SER A 29 9.43 -8.79 10.52
C SER A 29 8.18 -7.91 10.67
N ARG A 30 8.21 -6.88 11.52
CA ARG A 30 7.11 -5.92 11.64
C ARG A 30 6.80 -5.20 10.33
N VAL A 31 7.83 -4.77 9.60
CA VAL A 31 7.65 -4.11 8.29
C VAL A 31 7.04 -5.08 7.28
N TYR A 32 7.51 -6.32 7.23
CA TYR A 32 6.96 -7.37 6.38
C TYR A 32 5.47 -7.61 6.68
N VAL A 33 5.14 -7.92 7.93
CA VAL A 33 3.76 -8.21 8.37
C VAL A 33 2.85 -7.01 8.11
N LYS A 34 3.33 -5.78 8.39
CA LYS A 34 2.56 -4.57 8.10
C LYS A 34 2.28 -4.44 6.60
N ARG A 35 3.28 -4.59 5.73
CA ARG A 35 3.09 -4.44 4.28
C ARG A 35 2.19 -5.52 3.70
N ALA A 36 2.44 -6.78 4.04
CA ALA A 36 1.62 -7.91 3.60
C ALA A 36 0.17 -7.77 4.11
N GLY A 37 0.01 -7.40 5.38
CA GLY A 37 -1.29 -7.15 6.02
C GLY A 37 -2.05 -5.99 5.37
N THR A 38 -1.39 -4.86 5.10
CA THR A 38 -2.00 -3.76 4.37
C THR A 38 -2.42 -4.20 2.96
N LYS A 39 -1.55 -4.92 2.23
CA LYS A 39 -1.78 -5.34 0.84
C LYS A 39 -2.95 -6.33 0.69
N ILE A 40 -3.10 -7.28 1.63
CA ILE A 40 -4.25 -8.20 1.62
C ILE A 40 -5.55 -7.46 1.94
N VAL A 41 -5.56 -6.58 2.96
CA VAL A 41 -6.75 -5.82 3.35
C VAL A 41 -7.17 -4.86 2.24
N SER A 42 -6.23 -4.12 1.66
CA SER A 42 -6.50 -3.24 0.53
C SER A 42 -6.92 -4.01 -0.71
N GLY A 43 -6.31 -5.17 -0.99
CA GLY A 43 -6.69 -6.03 -2.10
C GLY A 43 -8.14 -6.49 -2.01
N ILE A 44 -8.55 -7.05 -0.87
CA ILE A 44 -9.94 -7.48 -0.61
C ILE A 44 -10.90 -6.31 -0.75
N ALA A 45 -10.60 -5.19 -0.08
CA ALA A 45 -11.43 -3.99 -0.12
C ALA A 45 -11.62 -3.52 -1.57
N ASN A 46 -10.53 -3.28 -2.31
CA ASN A 46 -10.58 -2.74 -3.65
C ASN A 46 -11.24 -3.68 -4.67
N VAL A 47 -11.15 -5.00 -4.50
CA VAL A 47 -11.94 -5.95 -5.31
C VAL A 47 -13.43 -5.81 -5.01
N ALA A 48 -13.80 -5.78 -3.74
CA ALA A 48 -15.20 -5.70 -3.32
C ALA A 48 -15.85 -4.35 -3.68
N THR A 49 -15.05 -3.28 -3.70
CA THR A 49 -15.57 -1.91 -3.76
C THR A 49 -15.07 -1.10 -4.95
N GLY A 50 -14.34 -1.70 -5.88
CA GLY A 50 -13.80 -1.00 -7.05
C GLY A 50 -14.87 -0.29 -7.88
N TRP A 51 -16.11 -0.80 -7.88
CA TRP A 51 -17.27 -0.18 -8.54
C TRP A 51 -17.60 1.23 -8.06
N MET A 52 -17.19 1.62 -6.84
CA MET A 52 -17.40 2.97 -6.31
C MET A 52 -16.57 4.03 -7.05
N GLU A 53 -15.58 3.63 -7.86
CA GLU A 53 -14.88 4.56 -8.76
C GLU A 53 -15.81 5.15 -9.81
N LEU A 54 -16.87 4.43 -10.20
CA LEU A 54 -17.79 4.89 -11.22
C LEU A 54 -18.57 6.14 -10.78
N PRO A 55 -19.35 6.14 -9.67
CA PRO A 55 -20.03 7.35 -9.20
C PRO A 55 -19.04 8.45 -8.77
N LYS A 56 -17.87 8.08 -8.23
CA LYS A 56 -16.81 9.04 -7.88
C LYS A 56 -16.36 9.85 -9.09
N ASN A 57 -16.00 9.18 -10.20
CA ASN A 57 -15.49 9.85 -11.39
C ASN A 57 -16.57 10.67 -12.11
N ILE A 58 -17.82 10.20 -12.16
CA ILE A 58 -18.94 11.00 -12.71
C ILE A 58 -19.05 12.35 -11.97
N ASN A 59 -19.02 12.31 -10.64
CA ASN A 59 -19.12 13.53 -9.83
C ASN A 59 -17.88 14.44 -10.01
N LEU A 60 -16.67 13.87 -9.98
CA LEU A 60 -15.42 14.62 -10.16
C LEU A 60 -15.38 15.36 -11.50
N TRP A 61 -15.65 14.65 -12.60
CA TRP A 61 -15.57 15.22 -13.94
C TRP A 61 -16.73 16.17 -14.24
N SER A 62 -17.93 15.90 -13.72
CA SER A 62 -19.05 16.83 -13.83
C SER A 62 -18.80 18.18 -13.14
N GLN A 63 -17.94 18.23 -12.11
CA GLN A 63 -17.54 19.47 -11.45
C GLN A 63 -16.34 20.15 -12.11
N ARG A 64 -15.52 19.40 -12.87
CA ARG A 64 -14.34 19.90 -13.57
C ARG A 64 -14.69 20.61 -14.87
N ASP A 65 -15.73 20.14 -15.56
CA ASP A 65 -16.16 20.67 -16.85
C ASP A 65 -17.15 21.85 -16.69
N SER A 66 -17.16 22.75 -17.66
CA SER A 66 -18.13 23.86 -17.71
C SER A 66 -19.55 23.37 -18.04
N ASN A 67 -19.66 22.25 -18.75
CA ASN A 67 -20.91 21.57 -19.08
C ASN A 67 -21.00 20.25 -18.32
N ALA A 68 -21.84 20.23 -17.29
CA ALA A 68 -22.05 19.06 -16.43
C ALA A 68 -22.45 17.80 -17.19
N VAL A 69 -23.15 17.90 -18.32
CA VAL A 69 -23.55 16.73 -19.13
C VAL A 69 -22.34 16.10 -19.83
N ILE A 70 -21.45 16.93 -20.37
CA ILE A 70 -20.21 16.46 -21.01
C ILE A 70 -19.27 15.88 -19.95
N GLY A 71 -19.09 16.60 -18.84
CA GLY A 71 -18.28 16.12 -17.71
C GLY A 71 -18.80 14.80 -17.12
N ALA A 72 -20.11 14.60 -17.03
CA ALA A 72 -20.69 13.33 -16.58
C ALA A 72 -20.41 12.18 -17.56
N ALA A 73 -20.44 12.43 -18.87
CA ALA A 73 -20.12 11.42 -19.89
C ALA A 73 -18.63 11.04 -19.86
N GLU A 74 -17.73 12.02 -19.72
CA GLU A 74 -16.30 11.78 -19.53
C GLU A 74 -16.01 11.03 -18.23
N GLY A 75 -16.66 11.45 -17.14
CA GLY A 75 -16.57 10.80 -15.84
C GLY A 75 -17.08 9.37 -15.83
N LEU A 76 -18.07 9.03 -16.67
CA LEU A 76 -18.51 7.65 -16.85
C LEU A 76 -17.40 6.79 -17.50
N LEU A 77 -16.76 7.30 -18.57
CA LEU A 77 -15.69 6.58 -19.26
C LEU A 77 -14.48 6.36 -18.33
N TRP A 78 -14.03 7.43 -17.65
CA TRP A 78 -12.96 7.33 -16.66
C TRP A 78 -13.37 6.45 -15.47
N GLY A 79 -14.61 6.52 -15.03
CA GLY A 79 -15.16 5.69 -13.96
C GLY A 79 -15.09 4.19 -14.28
N ILE A 80 -15.39 3.79 -15.52
CA ILE A 80 -15.24 2.40 -15.98
C ILE A 80 -13.77 2.00 -15.96
N PHE A 81 -12.88 2.84 -16.50
CA PHE A 81 -11.44 2.59 -16.51
C PHE A 81 -10.89 2.42 -15.08
N HIS A 82 -11.19 3.33 -14.16
CA HIS A 82 -10.74 3.23 -12.78
C HIS A 82 -11.41 2.09 -12.01
N THR A 83 -12.67 1.74 -12.32
CA THR A 83 -13.31 0.55 -11.73
C THR A 83 -12.53 -0.71 -12.10
N ALA A 84 -12.20 -0.89 -13.38
CA ALA A 84 -11.42 -2.03 -13.85
C ALA A 84 -9.99 -2.01 -13.27
N GLY A 85 -9.34 -0.84 -13.28
CA GLY A 85 -8.01 -0.63 -12.73
C GLY A 85 -7.93 -0.98 -11.25
N ARG A 86 -8.85 -0.48 -10.43
CA ARG A 86 -8.88 -0.72 -8.97
C ARG A 86 -9.25 -2.15 -8.61
N THR A 87 -10.23 -2.73 -9.29
CA THR A 87 -10.63 -4.12 -9.06
C THR A 87 -9.51 -5.07 -9.48
N GLY A 88 -8.90 -4.85 -10.65
CA GLY A 88 -7.81 -5.66 -11.16
C GLY A 88 -6.54 -5.54 -10.31
N SER A 89 -6.14 -4.32 -9.95
CA SER A 89 -5.00 -4.11 -9.05
C SER A 89 -5.25 -4.63 -7.64
N GLY A 90 -6.48 -4.53 -7.11
CA GLY A 90 -6.87 -5.17 -5.87
C GLY A 90 -6.74 -6.69 -5.93
N ALA A 91 -7.15 -7.31 -7.04
CA ALA A 91 -7.00 -8.74 -7.25
C ALA A 91 -5.52 -9.15 -7.35
N LEU A 92 -4.69 -8.35 -8.03
CA LEU A 92 -3.24 -8.55 -8.09
C LEU A 92 -2.59 -8.40 -6.71
N ASP A 93 -2.98 -7.39 -5.94
CA ASP A 93 -2.47 -7.16 -4.59
C ASP A 93 -2.85 -8.32 -3.66
N LEU A 94 -4.10 -8.80 -3.75
CA LEU A 94 -4.57 -9.99 -3.04
C LEU A 94 -3.84 -11.26 -3.49
N ALA A 95 -3.57 -11.43 -4.78
CA ALA A 95 -2.84 -12.58 -5.30
C ALA A 95 -1.33 -12.51 -5.02
N THR A 96 -0.80 -11.37 -4.60
CA THR A 96 0.65 -11.17 -4.36
C THR A 96 0.93 -10.60 -2.97
N PHE A 97 0.01 -10.76 -2.03
CA PHE A 97 0.08 -10.12 -0.70
C PHE A 97 1.31 -10.56 0.10
N TRP A 98 1.80 -11.78 -0.11
CA TRP A 98 3.00 -12.31 0.55
C TRP A 98 4.30 -11.64 0.07
N LEU A 99 4.27 -10.93 -1.06
CA LEU A 99 5.38 -10.10 -1.53
C LEU A 99 5.28 -8.73 -0.85
N PRO A 100 6.28 -8.30 -0.05
CA PRO A 100 6.21 -7.10 0.80
C PRO A 100 6.44 -5.80 0.02
N THR A 101 5.69 -5.60 -1.05
CA THR A 101 5.60 -4.35 -1.83
C THR A 101 4.50 -3.46 -1.26
N TYR A 102 4.49 -2.19 -1.65
CA TYR A 102 3.32 -1.35 -1.40
C TYR A 102 2.11 -1.80 -2.24
N PRO A 103 0.88 -1.53 -1.77
CA PRO A 103 -0.33 -1.68 -2.57
C PRO A 103 -0.24 -0.86 -3.86
N THR A 104 -0.91 -1.37 -4.89
CA THR A 104 -0.88 -0.78 -6.24
C THR A 104 -1.73 0.49 -6.34
N PRO A 105 -2.98 0.55 -5.83
CA PRO A 105 -3.80 1.76 -5.89
C PRO A 105 -3.30 2.91 -4.99
N ASP A 106 -3.43 4.14 -5.48
CA ASP A 106 -3.32 5.38 -4.69
C ASP A 106 -4.49 6.32 -5.05
N PRO A 107 -5.36 6.71 -4.10
CA PRO A 107 -5.38 6.33 -2.69
C PRO A 107 -5.66 4.83 -2.47
N LEU A 108 -5.33 4.35 -1.26
CA LEU A 108 -5.29 2.94 -0.88
C LEU A 108 -6.68 2.29 -0.96
N PHE A 109 -7.70 3.05 -0.58
CA PHE A 109 -9.11 2.69 -0.74
C PHE A 109 -9.83 3.75 -1.56
N VAL A 110 -10.87 3.35 -2.29
CA VAL A 110 -11.67 4.27 -3.12
C VAL A 110 -12.29 5.43 -2.32
N TRP A 111 -12.64 5.22 -1.04
CA TRP A 111 -13.26 6.22 -0.17
C TRP A 111 -12.29 7.08 0.63
N GLU A 112 -10.98 6.84 0.56
CA GLU A 112 -10.01 7.65 1.32
C GLU A 112 -9.98 9.10 0.84
N ASP A 113 -10.07 9.31 -0.47
CA ASP A 113 -10.09 10.64 -1.07
C ASP A 113 -10.94 10.64 -2.34
N PHE A 114 -12.14 11.21 -2.23
CA PHE A 114 -13.08 11.37 -3.34
C PHE A 114 -12.72 12.56 -4.25
N SER A 115 -11.82 13.44 -3.82
CA SER A 115 -11.40 14.64 -4.57
C SER A 115 -10.20 14.38 -5.50
N LYS A 116 -9.54 13.24 -5.34
CA LYS A 116 -8.33 12.86 -6.06
C LYS A 116 -8.60 11.75 -7.08
N ASP A 117 -8.06 11.90 -8.29
CA ASP A 117 -8.02 10.86 -9.32
C ASP A 117 -7.21 9.65 -8.84
N SER A 118 -7.67 8.45 -9.20
CA SER A 118 -7.04 7.21 -8.76
C SER A 118 -5.87 6.83 -9.66
N ASP A 119 -4.71 6.56 -9.06
CA ASP A 119 -3.50 6.12 -9.76
C ASP A 119 -3.14 4.67 -9.39
N TYR A 120 -2.44 3.97 -10.28
CA TYR A 120 -2.11 2.55 -10.16
C TYR A 120 -0.63 2.32 -10.41
N ILE A 121 0.17 2.35 -9.34
CA ILE A 121 1.62 2.20 -9.44
C ILE A 121 2.04 0.89 -8.76
N GLY A 122 2.30 -0.12 -9.59
CA GLY A 122 2.75 -1.43 -9.13
C GLY A 122 4.20 -1.43 -8.64
N TRP A 123 4.55 -2.47 -7.87
CA TRP A 123 5.94 -2.83 -7.54
C TRP A 123 6.78 -1.79 -6.80
N ARG A 124 6.15 -0.82 -6.13
CA ARG A 124 6.88 0.14 -5.28
C ARG A 124 7.48 -0.59 -4.08
N MET A 125 8.79 -0.38 -3.86
CA MET A 125 9.54 -0.92 -2.72
C MET A 125 9.88 0.14 -1.66
N ALA A 126 9.84 1.43 -2.04
CA ALA A 126 10.01 2.60 -1.18
C ALA A 126 8.91 3.64 -1.51
N ARG A 127 8.49 4.40 -0.49
CA ARG A 127 7.57 5.54 -0.62
C ARG A 127 8.21 6.73 0.07
#